data_AF-A0K0U1-F1
#
_entry.id   AF-A0K0U1-F1
#
_cell.length_a   1.000
_cell.length_b   1.000
_cell.length_c   1.000
_cell.angle_alpha   90.00
_cell.angle_beta   90.00
_cell.angle_gamma   90.00
#
_symmetry.space_group_name_H-M   'P 1'
#
loop_
_entity.id
_entity.type
_entity.pdbx_description
1 polymer ?
#
loop_
_entity_poly.entity_id
_entity_poly.type
_entity_poly.pdbx_seq_one_letter_code
_entity_poly.pdbx_strand_id
1 'polypeptide(L)'
;MTSEGTGGAFRRRVERAAELRAVRATGMSAQEEAELAAAEEKERDKRRKVDDARRVEYLIRDAMAQGKFDNLKYAGKPIPGLGEGYDPDWWVKGLIQRENITGMGPKAILLRTEDAGLDARLDAQYSEKQVRDILQDFNKRVIDARRQLQGGPPVITRTRDVDAEVELWRERRAAVAAAAPPPPEPEVKRSWWRRVWSGRT
;
A
#
# COMPACT_ATOMS: atom_id res chain seq x y z
N MET A 1 2.01 79.08 -11.40
CA MET A 1 1.48 78.12 -12.38
C MET A 1 2.45 76.94 -12.43
N THR A 2 2.27 75.97 -11.54
CA THR A 2 1.52 74.70 -11.73
C THR A 2 2.35 73.62 -12.45
N SER A 3 3.13 72.83 -11.70
CA SER A 3 3.67 71.56 -12.20
C SER A 3 3.64 70.40 -11.18
N GLU A 4 2.90 70.51 -10.07
CA GLU A 4 2.75 69.39 -9.10
C GLU A 4 1.81 68.27 -9.58
N GLY A 5 1.08 68.44 -10.70
CA GLY A 5 0.03 67.52 -11.12
C GLY A 5 0.49 66.23 -11.83
N THR A 6 1.63 66.25 -12.52
CA THR A 6 1.97 65.20 -13.51
C THR A 6 2.55 63.93 -12.86
N GLY A 7 3.34 64.08 -11.79
CA GLY A 7 3.90 62.94 -11.05
C GLY A 7 2.82 62.09 -10.35
N GLY A 8 1.77 62.74 -9.83
CA GLY A 8 0.65 62.05 -9.20
C GLY A 8 -0.21 61.24 -10.18
N ALA A 9 -0.41 61.75 -11.41
CA ALA A 9 -1.19 61.05 -12.43
C ALA A 9 -0.49 59.80 -12.98
N PHE A 10 0.84 59.84 -13.11
CA PHE A 10 1.62 58.65 -13.47
C PHE A 10 1.58 57.59 -12.37
N ARG A 11 1.79 58.00 -11.10
CA ARG A 11 1.75 57.11 -9.93
C ARG A 11 0.40 56.37 -9.82
N ARG A 12 -0.71 57.09 -9.98
CA ARG A 12 -2.08 56.52 -9.99
C ARG A 12 -2.32 55.52 -11.12
N ARG A 13 -1.73 55.71 -12.31
CA ARG A 13 -1.86 54.76 -13.42
C ARG A 13 -1.06 53.48 -13.19
N VAL A 14 0.12 53.60 -12.58
CA VAL A 14 0.95 52.45 -12.20
C VAL A 14 0.28 51.63 -11.11
N GLU A 15 -0.27 52.27 -10.07
CA GLU A 15 -1.07 51.60 -9.03
C GLU A 15 -2.26 50.84 -9.62
N ARG A 16 -3.06 51.48 -10.48
CA ARG A 16 -4.22 50.85 -11.12
C ARG A 16 -3.85 49.68 -12.04
N ALA A 17 -2.71 49.76 -12.73
CA ALA A 17 -2.19 48.67 -13.53
C ALA A 17 -1.66 47.50 -12.68
N ALA A 18 -1.14 47.78 -11.49
CA ALA A 18 -0.74 46.75 -10.52
C ALA A 18 -1.97 46.04 -9.92
N GLU A 19 -3.00 46.79 -9.54
CA GLU A 19 -4.29 46.23 -9.07
C GLU A 19 -4.92 45.29 -10.12
N LEU A 20 -4.99 45.73 -11.38
CA LEU A 20 -5.55 44.91 -12.47
C LEU A 20 -4.71 43.65 -12.77
N ARG A 21 -3.38 43.69 -12.55
CA ARG A 21 -2.53 42.49 -12.66
C ARG A 21 -2.75 41.52 -11.51
N ALA A 22 -2.88 42.01 -10.27
CA ALA A 22 -3.16 41.17 -9.11
C ALA A 22 -4.48 40.42 -9.29
N VAL A 23 -5.56 41.14 -9.63
CA VAL A 23 -6.89 40.55 -9.90
C VAL A 23 -6.84 39.51 -11.02
N ARG A 24 -6.01 39.71 -12.06
CA ARG A 24 -5.89 38.75 -13.18
C ARG A 24 -5.07 37.51 -12.82
N ALA A 25 -4.15 37.61 -11.86
CA ALA A 25 -3.25 36.53 -11.47
C ALA A 25 -3.83 35.64 -10.37
N THR A 26 -4.45 36.23 -9.34
CA THR A 26 -4.99 35.51 -8.17
C THR A 26 -6.52 35.49 -8.14
N GLY A 27 -7.18 36.29 -8.99
CA GLY A 27 -8.64 36.47 -8.95
C GLY A 27 -9.09 37.44 -7.86
N MET A 28 -8.16 37.99 -7.07
CA MET A 28 -8.44 38.81 -5.89
C MET A 28 -7.82 40.19 -6.03
N SER A 29 -8.51 41.21 -5.54
CA SER A 29 -7.96 42.55 -5.40
C SER A 29 -6.92 42.60 -4.29
N ALA A 30 -6.00 43.56 -4.37
CA ALA A 30 -5.00 43.77 -3.33
C ALA A 30 -5.63 44.03 -1.94
N GLN A 31 -6.85 44.56 -1.91
CA GLN A 31 -7.62 44.75 -0.67
C GLN A 31 -8.09 43.41 -0.09
N GLU A 32 -8.65 42.54 -0.93
CA GLU A 32 -9.11 41.21 -0.50
C GLU A 32 -7.94 40.30 -0.07
N GLU A 33 -6.79 40.39 -0.73
CA GLU A 33 -5.58 39.68 -0.30
C GLU A 33 -5.09 40.16 1.08
N ALA A 34 -5.12 41.48 1.33
CA ALA A 34 -4.75 42.04 2.62
C ALA A 34 -5.74 41.66 3.73
N GLU A 35 -7.03 41.58 3.42
CA GLU A 35 -8.07 41.13 4.35
C GLU A 35 -7.91 39.65 4.72
N LEU A 36 -7.61 38.79 3.73
CA LEU A 36 -7.30 37.38 3.99
C LEU A 36 -6.04 37.22 4.84
N ALA A 37 -4.97 37.94 4.52
CA ALA A 37 -3.74 37.91 5.31
C ALA A 37 -3.98 38.37 6.76
N ALA A 38 -4.79 39.42 6.96
CA ALA A 38 -5.17 39.87 8.30
C ALA A 38 -6.10 38.87 9.02
N ALA A 39 -6.95 38.14 8.30
CA ALA A 39 -7.78 37.08 8.87
C ALA A 39 -6.95 35.87 9.29
N GLU A 40 -5.99 35.44 8.47
CA GLU A 40 -5.02 34.39 8.78
C GLU A 40 -4.14 34.78 9.97
N GLU A 41 -3.69 36.02 10.04
CA GLU A 41 -2.87 36.49 11.17
C GLU A 41 -3.67 36.50 12.48
N LYS A 42 -4.93 36.95 12.45
CA LYS A 42 -5.87 36.81 13.58
C LYS A 42 -6.09 35.36 13.97
N GLU A 43 -6.12 34.44 13.02
CA GLU A 43 -6.29 33.01 13.24
C GLU A 43 -5.03 32.41 13.91
N ARG A 44 -3.84 32.75 13.42
CA ARG A 44 -2.55 32.37 14.01
C ARG A 44 -2.39 32.90 15.42
N ASP A 45 -2.83 34.13 15.69
CA ASP A 45 -2.82 34.72 17.04
C ASP A 45 -3.79 34.00 17.99
N LYS A 46 -4.98 33.61 17.51
CA LYS A 46 -5.90 32.76 18.28
C LYS A 46 -5.27 31.40 18.58
N ARG A 47 -4.60 30.76 17.61
CA ARG A 47 -3.87 29.50 17.81
C ARG A 47 -2.74 29.65 18.83
N ARG A 48 -1.91 30.69 18.72
CA ARG A 48 -0.82 30.99 19.68
C ARG A 48 -1.31 31.24 21.10
N LYS A 49 -2.50 31.83 21.26
CA LYS A 49 -3.13 32.02 22.58
C LYS A 49 -3.61 30.73 23.22
N VAL A 50 -3.78 29.67 22.42
CA VAL A 50 -3.99 28.32 22.95
C VAL A 50 -2.62 27.71 23.22
N ASP A 51 -2.32 27.52 24.49
CA ASP A 51 -1.10 26.87 24.91
C ASP A 51 -1.18 25.36 24.59
N ASP A 52 -0.64 24.99 23.42
CA ASP A 52 -0.62 23.60 22.96
C ASP A 52 0.10 22.69 23.95
N ALA A 53 1.13 23.18 24.66
CA ALA A 53 1.82 22.40 25.68
C ALA A 53 0.87 22.08 26.84
N ARG A 54 0.08 23.05 27.32
CA ARG A 54 -0.96 22.80 28.34
C ARG A 54 -2.04 21.84 27.87
N ARG A 55 -2.48 21.93 26.60
CA ARG A 55 -3.44 20.98 26.04
C ARG A 55 -2.85 19.56 26.04
N VAL A 56 -1.61 19.41 25.57
CA VAL A 56 -0.93 18.11 25.53
C VAL A 56 -0.72 17.55 26.93
N GLU A 57 -0.30 18.37 27.90
CA GLU A 57 -0.18 17.96 29.31
C GLU A 57 -1.50 17.46 29.89
N TYR A 58 -2.60 18.17 29.62
CA TYR A 58 -3.93 17.73 30.05
C TYR A 58 -4.28 16.36 29.45
N LEU A 59 -4.06 16.17 28.15
CA LEU A 59 -4.34 14.91 27.47
C LEU A 59 -3.49 13.76 28.01
N ILE A 60 -2.20 13.99 28.30
CA ILE A 60 -1.32 12.99 28.92
C ILE A 60 -1.84 12.63 30.31
N ARG A 61 -2.22 13.62 31.12
CA ARG A 61 -2.74 13.39 32.48
C ARG A 61 -4.06 12.62 32.48
N ASP A 62 -4.98 12.99 31.60
CA ASP A 62 -6.26 12.28 31.42
C ASP A 62 -6.04 10.83 30.95
N ALA A 63 -5.12 10.61 29.99
CA ALA A 63 -4.77 9.27 29.53
C ALA A 63 -4.11 8.40 30.62
N MET A 64 -3.26 8.99 31.47
CA MET A 64 -2.71 8.32 32.65
C MET A 64 -3.81 7.96 33.66
N ALA A 65 -4.74 8.88 33.96
CA ALA A 65 -5.86 8.62 34.87
C ALA A 65 -6.80 7.53 34.37
N GLN A 66 -6.94 7.41 33.05
CA GLN A 66 -7.71 6.34 32.38
C GLN A 66 -6.97 5.00 32.31
N GLY A 67 -5.72 4.93 32.78
CA GLY A 67 -4.92 3.71 32.69
C GLY A 67 -4.56 3.31 31.25
N LYS A 68 -4.60 4.24 30.28
CA LYS A 68 -4.23 3.94 28.87
C LYS A 68 -2.78 3.52 28.69
N PHE A 69 -1.93 3.82 29.68
CA PHE A 69 -0.54 3.38 29.75
C PHE A 69 -0.34 2.10 30.58
N ASP A 70 -1.41 1.56 31.18
CA ASP A 70 -1.36 0.27 31.85
C ASP A 70 -1.45 -0.86 30.79
N ASN A 71 -0.69 -1.94 30.98
CA ASN A 71 -0.62 -3.07 30.04
C ASN A 71 -0.07 -2.75 28.63
N LEU A 72 0.89 -1.83 28.51
CA LEU A 72 1.63 -1.67 27.25
C LEU A 72 2.25 -3.00 26.83
N LYS A 73 2.33 -3.25 25.52
CA LYS A 73 2.85 -4.51 24.93
C LYS A 73 4.19 -4.97 25.52
N TYR A 74 5.04 -4.01 25.86
CA TYR A 74 6.37 -4.22 26.43
C TYR A 74 6.53 -3.74 27.88
N ALA A 75 5.43 -3.45 28.60
CA ALA A 75 5.50 -3.10 30.02
C ALA A 75 6.21 -4.21 30.80
N GLY A 76 7.30 -3.86 31.50
CA GLY A 76 8.13 -4.81 32.26
C GLY A 76 8.94 -5.81 31.43
N LYS A 77 8.88 -5.76 30.09
CA LYS A 77 9.68 -6.62 29.20
C LYS A 77 10.90 -5.85 28.69
N PRO A 78 12.02 -6.52 28.39
CA PRO A 78 13.14 -5.88 27.72
C PRO A 78 12.66 -5.30 26.38
N ILE A 79 13.08 -4.07 26.08
CA ILE A 79 12.77 -3.41 24.80
C ILE A 79 13.58 -4.14 23.72
N PRO A 80 12.93 -4.69 22.66
CA PRO A 80 13.65 -5.34 21.58
C PRO A 80 14.65 -4.38 20.92
N GLY A 81 15.90 -4.82 20.74
CA GLY A 81 16.97 -4.01 20.10
C GLY A 81 17.60 -2.95 21.00
N LEU A 82 17.23 -2.85 22.28
CA LEU A 82 17.85 -1.92 23.22
C LEU A 82 19.28 -2.37 23.57
N GLY A 83 20.27 -1.54 23.23
CA GLY A 83 21.70 -1.84 23.43
C GLY A 83 22.42 -2.33 22.17
N GLU A 84 21.69 -2.60 21.09
CA GLU A 84 22.25 -2.70 19.75
C GLU A 84 22.63 -1.29 19.26
N GLY A 85 23.60 -1.19 18.33
CA GLY A 85 23.98 0.12 17.77
C GLY A 85 22.78 0.85 17.16
N TYR A 86 22.76 2.18 17.25
CA TYR A 86 21.66 2.99 16.71
C TYR A 86 21.49 2.70 15.20
N ASP A 87 20.36 2.11 14.84
CA ASP A 87 19.97 1.82 13.47
C ASP A 87 19.05 2.94 12.96
N PRO A 88 19.48 3.81 12.03
CA PRO A 88 18.63 4.88 11.50
C PRO A 88 17.32 4.38 10.89
N ASP A 89 17.30 3.13 10.40
CA ASP A 89 16.18 2.51 9.69
C ASP A 89 15.30 1.63 10.60
N TRP A 90 15.46 1.71 11.94
CA TRP A 90 14.73 0.87 12.90
C TRP A 90 13.20 0.93 12.71
N TRP A 91 12.68 2.13 12.42
CA TRP A 91 11.24 2.36 12.22
C TRP A 91 10.77 1.82 10.87
N VAL A 92 11.60 1.88 9.82
CA VAL A 92 11.30 1.32 8.49
C VAL A 92 11.22 -0.20 8.58
N LYS A 93 12.23 -0.82 9.20
CA LYS A 93 12.25 -2.27 9.43
C LYS A 93 11.06 -2.71 10.26
N GLY A 94 10.74 -1.96 11.33
CA GLY A 94 9.55 -2.19 12.15
C GLY A 94 8.25 -2.09 11.35
N LEU A 95 8.13 -1.12 10.44
CA LEU A 95 6.95 -0.95 9.58
C LEU A 95 6.83 -2.09 8.56
N ILE A 96 7.91 -2.45 7.88
CA ILE A 96 7.95 -3.57 6.93
C ILE A 96 7.50 -4.86 7.61
N GLN A 97 8.02 -5.13 8.82
CA GLN A 97 7.65 -6.30 9.60
C GLN A 97 6.19 -6.26 10.07
N ARG A 98 5.71 -5.11 10.55
CA ARG A 98 4.33 -4.95 11.05
C ARG A 98 3.29 -5.13 9.94
N GLU A 99 3.54 -4.56 8.77
CA GLU A 99 2.61 -4.61 7.62
C GLU A 99 2.87 -5.83 6.72
N ASN A 100 3.83 -6.68 7.08
CA ASN A 100 4.27 -7.83 6.30
C ASN A 100 4.50 -7.47 4.82
N ILE A 101 5.20 -6.35 4.58
CA ILE A 101 5.38 -5.84 3.22
C ILE A 101 6.37 -6.74 2.50
N THR A 102 5.89 -7.44 1.47
CA THR A 102 6.69 -8.35 0.63
C THR A 102 6.94 -7.72 -0.74
N GLY A 103 7.81 -8.32 -1.56
CA GLY A 103 8.04 -7.86 -2.93
C GLY A 103 8.96 -6.63 -3.07
N MET A 104 9.45 -6.08 -1.95
CA MET A 104 10.40 -4.97 -1.94
C MET A 104 11.83 -5.51 -1.79
N GLY A 105 12.45 -5.89 -2.90
CA GLY A 105 13.81 -6.39 -2.88
C GLY A 105 14.46 -6.40 -4.26
N PRO A 106 15.79 -6.60 -4.34
CA PRO A 106 16.46 -6.78 -5.61
C PRO A 106 15.85 -7.95 -6.38
N LYS A 107 15.71 -7.82 -7.70
CA LYS A 107 15.09 -8.85 -8.57
C LYS A 107 15.68 -10.25 -8.34
N ALA A 108 16.99 -10.34 -8.10
CA ALA A 108 17.67 -11.61 -7.81
C ALA A 108 17.08 -12.35 -6.60
N ILE A 109 16.77 -11.63 -5.52
CA ILE A 109 16.22 -12.21 -4.28
C ILE A 109 14.73 -12.56 -4.46
N LEU A 110 13.98 -11.69 -5.14
CA LEU A 110 12.57 -11.92 -5.44
C LEU A 110 12.38 -13.16 -6.29
N LEU A 111 13.15 -13.30 -7.38
CA LEU A 111 13.08 -14.47 -8.26
C LEU A 111 13.40 -15.78 -7.54
N ARG A 112 14.32 -15.77 -6.57
CA ARG A 112 14.62 -16.96 -5.76
C ARG A 112 13.46 -17.34 -4.84
N THR A 113 12.80 -16.33 -4.27
CA THR A 113 11.62 -16.54 -3.42
C THR A 113 10.44 -17.05 -4.24
N GLU A 114 10.24 -16.52 -5.44
CA GLU A 114 9.23 -16.99 -6.37
C GLU A 114 9.51 -18.41 -6.86
N ASP A 115 10.75 -18.75 -7.22
CA ASP A 115 11.15 -20.11 -7.63
C ASP A 115 10.86 -21.14 -6.54
N ALA A 116 11.11 -20.79 -5.27
CA ALA A 116 10.81 -21.65 -4.12
C ALA A 116 9.30 -21.89 -3.90
N GLY A 117 8.45 -20.94 -4.33
CA GLY A 117 6.99 -21.06 -4.24
C GLY A 117 6.31 -21.48 -5.55
N LEU A 118 7.08 -21.71 -6.62
CA LEU A 118 6.55 -21.88 -7.97
C LEU A 118 5.71 -23.16 -8.08
N ASP A 119 6.20 -24.28 -7.55
CA ASP A 119 5.52 -25.57 -7.63
C ASP A 119 4.10 -25.51 -7.04
N ALA A 120 3.97 -24.92 -5.85
CA ALA A 120 2.68 -24.71 -5.18
C ALA A 120 1.75 -23.76 -5.97
N ARG A 121 2.33 -22.74 -6.62
CA ARG A 121 1.57 -21.82 -7.48
C ARG A 121 1.05 -22.52 -8.74
N LEU A 122 1.82 -23.44 -9.33
CA LEU A 122 1.40 -24.25 -10.48
C LEU A 122 0.30 -25.25 -10.08
N ASP A 123 0.41 -25.86 -8.91
CA ASP A 123 -0.61 -26.80 -8.39
C ASP A 123 -1.98 -26.17 -8.19
N ALA A 124 -2.01 -24.86 -7.89
CA ALA A 124 -3.24 -24.10 -7.75
C ALA A 124 -3.94 -23.80 -9.09
N GLN A 125 -3.30 -24.05 -10.24
CA GLN A 125 -3.88 -23.79 -11.55
C GLN A 125 -4.71 -24.97 -12.06
N TYR A 126 -5.74 -24.64 -12.84
CA TYR A 126 -6.68 -25.64 -13.39
C TYR A 126 -6.45 -25.93 -14.87
N SER A 127 -5.72 -25.08 -15.57
CA SER A 127 -5.48 -25.20 -17.01
C SER A 127 -3.99 -25.24 -17.32
N GLU A 128 -3.61 -26.14 -18.23
CA GLU A 128 -2.25 -26.20 -18.77
C GLU A 128 -1.81 -24.86 -19.37
N LYS A 129 -2.72 -24.13 -20.02
CA LYS A 129 -2.40 -22.81 -20.59
C LYS A 129 -1.91 -21.85 -19.50
N GLN A 130 -2.57 -21.83 -18.35
CA GLN A 130 -2.18 -20.99 -17.22
C GLN A 130 -0.80 -21.38 -16.66
N VAL A 131 -0.54 -22.69 -16.55
CA VAL A 131 0.76 -23.23 -16.12
C VAL A 131 1.86 -22.78 -17.08
N ARG A 132 1.65 -22.95 -18.40
CA ARG A 132 2.59 -22.52 -19.43
C ARG A 132 2.84 -21.00 -19.39
N ASP A 133 1.78 -20.20 -19.29
CA ASP A 133 1.89 -18.74 -19.22
C ASP A 133 2.71 -18.28 -18.01
N ILE A 134 2.48 -18.88 -16.82
CA ILE A 134 3.23 -18.58 -15.60
C ILE A 134 4.72 -18.94 -15.76
N LEU A 135 5.02 -20.13 -16.29
CA LEU A 135 6.39 -20.59 -16.50
C LEU A 135 7.15 -19.72 -17.52
N GLN A 136 6.49 -19.33 -18.61
CA GLN A 136 7.06 -18.45 -19.62
C GLN A 136 7.33 -17.05 -19.07
N ASP A 137 6.40 -16.48 -18.31
CA ASP A 137 6.61 -15.20 -17.65
C ASP A 137 7.76 -15.25 -16.64
N PHE A 138 7.81 -16.29 -15.80
CA PHE A 138 8.90 -16.50 -14.86
C PHE A 138 10.26 -16.58 -15.58
N ASN A 139 10.37 -17.41 -16.62
CA ASN A 139 11.60 -17.54 -17.40
C ASN A 139 12.02 -16.22 -18.06
N LYS A 140 11.06 -15.47 -18.61
CA LYS A 140 11.31 -14.15 -19.19
C LYS A 140 11.89 -13.21 -18.13
N ARG A 141 11.29 -13.15 -16.94
CA ARG A 141 11.78 -12.30 -15.84
C ARG A 141 13.17 -12.71 -15.34
N VAL A 142 13.48 -14.01 -15.31
CA VAL A 142 14.83 -14.51 -14.99
C VAL A 142 15.84 -14.05 -16.04
N ILE A 143 15.52 -14.20 -17.33
CA ILE A 143 16.39 -13.79 -18.44
C ILE A 143 16.62 -12.28 -18.42
N ASP A 144 15.55 -11.49 -18.25
CA ASP A 144 15.61 -10.03 -18.19
C ASP A 144 16.44 -9.56 -16.99
N ALA A 145 16.29 -10.20 -15.83
CA ALA A 145 17.10 -9.90 -14.66
C ALA A 145 18.59 -10.20 -14.88
N ARG A 146 18.94 -11.27 -15.61
CA ARG A 146 20.34 -11.60 -15.97
C ARG A 146 20.93 -10.64 -17.01
N ARG A 147 20.10 -10.13 -17.92
CA ARG A 147 20.52 -9.18 -18.96
C ARG A 147 20.70 -7.76 -18.44
N GLN A 148 20.24 -7.48 -17.23
CA GLN A 148 20.35 -6.15 -16.63
C GLN A 148 21.82 -5.78 -16.37
N LEU A 149 22.24 -4.61 -16.87
CA LEU A 149 23.59 -4.06 -16.67
C LEU A 149 23.68 -3.10 -15.47
N GLN A 150 22.61 -2.97 -14.68
CA GLN A 150 22.51 -2.00 -13.58
C GLN A 150 23.25 -2.43 -12.29
N GLY A 151 24.02 -3.51 -12.34
CA GLY A 151 24.67 -4.09 -11.17
C GLY A 151 23.66 -4.69 -10.16
N GLY A 152 24.18 -5.21 -9.04
CA GLY A 152 23.39 -5.83 -7.99
C GLY A 152 23.78 -7.29 -7.70
N PRO A 153 23.11 -7.95 -6.74
CA PRO A 153 23.38 -9.34 -6.41
C PRO A 153 23.23 -10.27 -7.63
N PRO A 154 24.11 -11.26 -7.80
CA PRO A 154 24.08 -12.13 -8.98
C PRO A 154 22.78 -12.94 -9.06
N VAL A 155 22.18 -13.00 -10.26
CA VAL A 155 20.96 -13.78 -10.52
C VAL A 155 21.34 -15.25 -10.76
N ILE A 156 21.29 -16.04 -9.70
CA ILE A 156 21.61 -17.49 -9.73
C ILE A 156 20.39 -18.38 -10.02
N THR A 157 19.17 -17.83 -9.97
CA THR A 157 17.92 -18.56 -10.21
C THR A 157 17.89 -19.16 -11.61
N ARG A 158 17.56 -20.45 -11.74
CA ARG A 158 17.53 -21.19 -13.01
C ARG A 158 16.22 -20.95 -13.75
N THR A 159 16.25 -21.04 -15.08
CA THR A 159 15.04 -21.13 -15.90
C THR A 159 14.47 -22.54 -15.79
N ARG A 160 13.14 -22.67 -15.90
CA ARG A 160 12.39 -23.91 -15.81
C ARG A 160 12.03 -24.40 -17.21
N ASP A 161 12.15 -25.69 -17.47
CA ASP A 161 11.69 -26.26 -18.74
C ASP A 161 10.15 -26.34 -18.73
N VAL A 162 9.51 -25.66 -19.68
CA VAL A 162 8.06 -25.50 -19.69
C VAL A 162 7.36 -26.84 -19.92
N ASP A 163 7.87 -27.66 -20.84
CA ASP A 163 7.20 -28.91 -21.19
C ASP A 163 7.37 -29.95 -20.08
N ALA A 164 8.56 -30.04 -19.49
CA ALA A 164 8.82 -30.93 -18.36
C ALA A 164 7.95 -30.58 -17.13
N GLU A 165 7.83 -29.30 -16.78
CA GLU A 165 7.04 -28.85 -15.63
C GLU A 165 5.52 -29.06 -15.84
N VAL A 166 5.04 -28.95 -17.09
CA VAL A 166 3.64 -29.25 -17.43
C VAL A 166 3.33 -30.73 -17.24
N GLU A 167 4.23 -31.63 -17.65
CA GLU A 167 4.04 -33.07 -17.43
C GLU A 167 4.06 -33.41 -15.94
N LEU A 168 5.01 -32.87 -15.16
CA LEU A 168 5.03 -33.03 -13.70
C LEU A 168 3.75 -32.50 -13.03
N TRP A 169 3.21 -31.37 -13.51
CA TRP A 169 1.93 -30.85 -13.02
C TRP A 169 0.76 -31.79 -13.35
N ARG A 170 0.70 -32.34 -14.57
CA ARG A 170 -0.33 -33.32 -14.97
C ARG A 170 -0.26 -34.58 -14.11
N GLU A 171 0.94 -35.10 -13.86
CA GLU A 171 1.16 -36.27 -13.00
C GLU A 171 0.68 -36.02 -11.58
N ARG A 172 1.05 -34.88 -10.98
CA ARG A 172 0.60 -34.49 -9.63
C ARG A 172 -0.92 -34.38 -9.56
N ARG A 173 -1.56 -33.80 -10.58
CA ARG A 173 -3.02 -33.70 -10.67
C ARG A 173 -3.70 -35.05 -10.82
N ALA A 174 -3.14 -35.94 -11.64
CA ALA A 174 -3.66 -37.30 -11.81
C ALA A 174 -3.57 -38.11 -10.50
N ALA A 175 -2.46 -37.97 -9.76
CA ALA A 175 -2.30 -38.61 -8.45
C ALA A 175 -3.34 -38.12 -7.43
N VAL A 176 -3.62 -36.81 -7.39
CA VAL A 176 -4.65 -36.23 -6.52
C VAL A 176 -6.05 -36.73 -6.91
N ALA A 177 -6.35 -36.81 -8.21
CA ALA A 177 -7.62 -37.34 -8.69
C ALA A 177 -7.79 -38.84 -8.37
N ALA A 178 -6.73 -39.63 -8.47
CA ALA A 178 -6.75 -41.06 -8.13
C ALA A 178 -6.87 -41.32 -6.61
N ALA A 179 -6.36 -40.40 -5.78
CA ALA A 179 -6.48 -40.48 -4.32
C ALA A 179 -7.82 -39.96 -3.78
N ALA A 180 -8.65 -39.31 -4.61
CA ALA A 180 -9.95 -38.85 -4.19
C ALA A 180 -10.88 -40.06 -3.91
N PRO A 181 -11.54 -40.13 -2.73
CA PRO A 181 -12.50 -41.19 -2.46
C PRO A 181 -13.61 -41.18 -3.51
N PRO A 182 -14.14 -42.36 -3.91
CA PRO A 182 -15.21 -42.43 -4.87
C PRO A 182 -16.38 -41.56 -4.39
N PRO A 183 -17.06 -40.83 -5.30
CA PRO A 183 -18.20 -40.01 -4.91
C PRO A 183 -19.20 -40.89 -4.16
N PRO A 184 -19.80 -40.40 -3.05
CA PRO A 184 -20.82 -41.16 -2.35
C PRO A 184 -21.89 -41.55 -3.36
N GLU A 185 -22.30 -42.83 -3.31
CA GLU A 185 -23.34 -43.36 -4.19
C GLU A 185 -24.51 -42.38 -4.23
N PRO A 186 -25.06 -42.06 -5.41
CA PRO A 186 -26.17 -41.13 -5.50
C PRO A 186 -27.32 -41.73 -4.68
N GLU A 187 -27.54 -41.21 -3.47
CA GLU A 187 -28.74 -41.49 -2.71
C GLU A 187 -29.89 -41.11 -3.63
N VAL A 188 -30.56 -42.14 -4.15
CA VAL A 188 -31.69 -41.97 -5.06
C VAL A 188 -32.76 -41.27 -4.25
N LYS A 189 -32.78 -39.93 -4.31
CA LYS A 189 -33.79 -39.10 -3.67
C LYS A 189 -35.12 -39.50 -4.27
N ARG A 190 -35.81 -40.42 -3.58
CA ARG A 190 -37.10 -40.94 -3.99
C ARG A 190 -38.02 -39.74 -4.16
N SER A 191 -38.44 -39.46 -5.39
CA SER A 191 -39.24 -38.29 -5.67
C SER A 191 -40.55 -38.36 -4.90
N TRP A 192 -40.80 -37.31 -4.13
CA TRP A 192 -41.95 -37.19 -3.23
C TRP A 192 -43.30 -37.41 -3.94
N TRP A 193 -43.37 -37.12 -5.24
CA TRP A 193 -44.52 -37.38 -6.11
C TRP A 193 -44.93 -38.86 -6.20
N ARG A 194 -43.96 -39.78 -6.15
CA ARG A 194 -44.22 -41.23 -6.22
C ARG A 194 -44.92 -41.77 -4.97
N ARG A 195 -44.89 -41.02 -3.86
CA ARG A 195 -45.57 -41.34 -2.59
C ARG A 195 -47.00 -40.81 -2.55
N VAL A 196 -47.33 -39.79 -3.33
CA VAL A 196 -48.67 -39.18 -3.39
C VAL A 196 -49.62 -39.98 -4.28
N TRP A 197 -49.10 -40.79 -5.21
CA TRP A 197 -49.91 -41.55 -6.18
C TRP A 197 -50.16 -43.02 -5.79
N SER A 198 -49.50 -43.56 -4.77
CA SER A 198 -49.69 -44.96 -4.32
C SER A 198 -50.65 -45.13 -3.13
N GLY A 199 -51.35 -44.07 -2.71
CA GLY A 199 -52.38 -44.12 -1.66
C GLY A 199 -53.80 -44.08 -2.23
N ARG A 200 -54.28 -45.18 -2.80
CA ARG A 200 -55.70 -45.46 -2.99
C ARG A 200 -55.95 -46.96 -3.06
N THR A 201 -56.29 -47.52 -1.90
CA THR A 201 -57.37 -48.51 -1.62
C THR A 201 -57.21 -48.94 -0.17
#